data_AF-A0A2E0TJD1-F1
#
_entry.id   AF-A0A2E0TJD1-F1
#
_cell.length_a   1.000
_cell.length_b   1.000
_cell.length_c   1.000
_cell.angle_alpha   90.00
_cell.angle_beta   90.00
_cell.angle_gamma   90.00
#
_symmetry.space_group_name_H-M   'P 1'
#
loop_
_entity.id
_entity.type
_entity.pdbx_description
1 polymer ?
#
loop_
_entity_poly.entity_id
_entity_poly.type
_entity_poly.pdbx_seq_one_letter_code
_entity_poly.pdbx_strand_id
1 'polypeptide(L)'
;MSSAGQTDESVQAVEALMLEHFRTEPFHNLHLIYGPRLESVVPGGTCSDKTLSFVAAGLRAGFDVSLHTASIGGQEIHRLARVRVGDKLFFADVGNGWPSLKLYPADRAVSFRYFGMGFRTEVADGRVSVFHEKRGRESLQLEIDVCGKSESEIRADIEGRFSSGVVYPFSSSLRFSLVVGSRFLFLRGDRLEIYDDGGFECLEGIDDAGVPEVLHDHFGFDVRWVLRPADGSATSTASPPMP
;
A
#
# COMPACT_ATOMS: atom_id res chain seq x y z
N MET A 1 0.40 30.92 20.56
CA MET A 1 -0.38 29.86 19.90
C MET A 1 -0.58 28.73 20.90
N SER A 2 -1.78 28.20 21.06
CA SER A 2 -2.07 27.14 22.03
C SER A 2 -1.47 25.81 21.58
N SER A 3 -1.15 24.91 22.52
CA SER A 3 -0.63 23.57 22.23
C SER A 3 -1.54 22.77 21.28
N ALA A 4 -2.86 22.95 21.40
CA ALA A 4 -3.83 22.32 20.51
C ALA A 4 -3.67 22.71 19.03
N GLY A 5 -3.38 23.99 18.75
CA GLY A 5 -3.17 24.45 17.36
C GLY A 5 -1.91 23.85 16.72
N GLN A 6 -0.85 23.65 17.50
CA GLN A 6 0.39 23.03 17.02
C GLN A 6 0.23 21.53 16.78
N THR A 7 -0.60 20.84 17.58
CA THR A 7 -0.93 19.43 17.35
C THR A 7 -1.69 19.24 16.05
N ASP A 8 -2.69 20.08 15.77
CA ASP A 8 -3.49 19.96 14.54
C ASP A 8 -2.66 20.25 13.28
N GLU A 9 -1.78 21.27 13.31
CA GLU A 9 -0.84 21.56 12.21
C GLU A 9 0.12 20.39 11.95
N SER A 10 0.63 19.77 13.01
CA SER A 10 1.56 18.63 12.90
C SER A 10 0.88 17.39 12.33
N VAL A 11 -0.37 17.10 12.74
CA VAL A 11 -1.19 16.03 12.16
C VAL A 11 -1.41 16.28 10.67
N GLN A 12 -1.80 17.49 10.29
CA GLN A 12 -2.00 17.87 8.88
C GLN A 12 -0.71 17.73 8.05
N ALA A 13 0.44 18.07 8.62
CA ALA A 13 1.72 17.93 7.93
C ALA A 13 2.08 16.45 7.66
N VAL A 14 1.79 15.55 8.62
CA VAL A 14 1.98 14.11 8.41
C VAL A 14 0.98 13.55 7.40
N GLU A 15 -0.29 13.96 7.46
CA GLU A 15 -1.31 13.56 6.48
C GLU A 15 -0.97 14.06 5.06
N ALA A 16 -0.38 15.26 4.95
CA ALA A 16 0.13 15.77 3.67
C ALA A 16 1.30 14.92 3.13
N LEU A 17 2.22 14.47 4.00
CA LEU A 17 3.27 13.52 3.63
C LEU A 17 2.67 12.17 3.18
N MET A 18 1.64 11.67 3.87
CA MET A 18 0.95 10.44 3.45
C MET A 18 0.37 10.59 2.04
N LEU A 19 -0.32 11.69 1.76
CA LEU A 19 -0.87 11.98 0.42
C LEU A 19 0.23 12.03 -0.64
N GLU A 20 1.37 12.64 -0.35
CA GLU A 20 2.51 12.66 -1.27
C GLU A 20 3.00 11.24 -1.60
N HIS A 21 3.14 10.38 -0.59
CA HIS A 21 3.50 8.97 -0.80
C HIS A 21 2.45 8.19 -1.59
N PHE A 22 1.15 8.53 -1.48
CA PHE A 22 0.10 7.93 -2.31
C PHE A 22 0.11 8.43 -3.76
N ARG A 23 0.74 9.58 -4.03
CA ARG A 23 0.84 10.18 -5.38
C ARG A 23 2.11 9.81 -6.12
N THR A 24 3.19 9.55 -5.41
CA THR A 24 4.53 9.36 -6.01
C THR A 24 5.07 7.95 -5.90
N GLU A 25 4.61 7.17 -4.93
CA GLU A 25 5.05 5.79 -4.72
C GLU A 25 3.84 4.85 -4.84
N PRO A 26 3.70 4.05 -5.90
CA PRO A 26 2.60 3.10 -5.99
C PRO A 26 2.70 1.98 -4.95
N PHE A 27 1.54 1.47 -4.52
CA PHE A 27 1.49 0.15 -3.89
C PHE A 27 1.46 -0.89 -5.01
N HIS A 28 2.42 -1.82 -5.01
CA HIS A 28 2.45 -2.87 -6.02
C HIS A 28 3.20 -4.13 -5.61
N ASN A 29 2.93 -5.21 -6.35
CA ASN A 29 3.63 -6.50 -6.24
C ASN A 29 4.41 -6.87 -7.51
N LEU A 30 4.69 -5.90 -8.39
CA LEU A 30 5.33 -6.14 -9.68
C LEU A 30 6.60 -7.02 -9.61
N HIS A 31 7.44 -6.86 -8.60
CA HIS A 31 8.66 -7.67 -8.45
C HIS A 31 8.38 -9.16 -8.20
N LEU A 32 7.22 -9.49 -7.61
CA LEU A 32 6.79 -10.88 -7.39
C LEU A 32 6.25 -11.53 -8.67
N ILE A 33 5.61 -10.72 -9.52
CA ILE A 33 4.99 -11.22 -10.76
C ILE A 33 5.99 -11.28 -11.91
N TYR A 34 6.80 -10.22 -12.08
CA TYR A 34 7.69 -10.04 -13.23
C TYR A 34 9.18 -10.07 -12.89
N GLY A 35 9.53 -10.26 -11.61
CA GLY A 35 10.91 -10.29 -11.14
C GLY A 35 11.49 -8.89 -10.83
N PRO A 36 12.74 -8.83 -10.32
CA PRO A 36 13.32 -7.63 -9.71
C PRO A 36 13.69 -6.51 -10.71
N ARG A 37 13.56 -6.77 -12.02
CA ARG A 37 13.99 -5.81 -13.06
C ARG A 37 13.22 -4.49 -13.04
N LEU A 38 12.06 -4.45 -12.38
CA LEU A 38 11.18 -3.29 -12.32
C LEU A 38 11.48 -2.32 -11.17
N GLU A 39 12.28 -2.73 -10.19
CA GLU A 39 12.58 -1.92 -9.00
C GLU A 39 13.29 -0.60 -9.34
N SER A 40 14.03 -0.55 -10.46
CA SER A 40 14.71 0.65 -10.93
C SER A 40 13.82 1.61 -11.73
N VAL A 41 12.63 1.17 -12.14
CA VAL A 41 11.72 1.95 -13.01
C VAL A 41 10.50 2.45 -12.25
N VAL A 42 9.96 1.62 -11.34
CA VAL A 42 8.78 1.96 -10.57
C VAL A 42 9.12 1.97 -9.08
N PRO A 43 9.02 3.14 -8.40
CA PRO A 43 9.24 3.23 -6.96
C PRO A 43 8.08 2.59 -6.20
N GLY A 44 8.23 2.43 -4.88
CA GLY A 44 7.20 1.87 -4.02
C GLY A 44 7.31 0.35 -3.91
N GLY A 45 6.17 -0.32 -3.76
CA GLY A 45 6.13 -1.77 -3.55
C GLY A 45 5.03 -2.21 -2.60
N THR A 46 5.28 -3.24 -1.81
CA THR A 46 4.32 -3.80 -0.85
C THR A 46 4.16 -2.91 0.38
N CYS A 47 3.32 -3.34 1.34
CA CYS A 47 3.13 -2.63 2.60
C CYS A 47 4.45 -2.38 3.35
N SER A 48 5.37 -3.35 3.32
CA SER A 48 6.70 -3.24 3.91
C SER A 48 7.52 -2.13 3.25
N ASP A 49 7.59 -2.14 1.91
CA ASP A 49 8.44 -1.22 1.15
C ASP A 49 7.93 0.23 1.31
N LYS A 50 6.62 0.43 1.15
CA LYS A 50 5.98 1.75 1.34
C LYS A 50 6.13 2.29 2.76
N THR A 51 5.94 1.43 3.76
CA THR A 51 6.04 1.86 5.17
C THR A 51 7.48 2.25 5.51
N LEU A 52 8.47 1.49 5.05
CA LEU A 52 9.89 1.83 5.23
C LEU A 52 10.23 3.18 4.59
N SER A 53 9.77 3.42 3.35
CA SER A 53 9.98 4.70 2.67
C SER A 53 9.36 5.85 3.45
N PHE A 54 8.10 5.70 3.89
CA PHE A 54 7.38 6.72 4.66
C PHE A 54 8.01 7.02 6.01
N VAL A 55 8.42 5.99 6.78
CA VAL A 55 9.14 6.21 8.05
C VAL A 55 10.44 6.96 7.80
N ALA A 56 11.21 6.60 6.77
CA ALA A 56 12.44 7.30 6.44
C ALA A 56 12.18 8.77 6.02
N ALA A 57 11.12 9.04 5.25
CA ALA A 57 10.72 10.38 4.87
C ALA A 57 10.26 11.21 6.07
N GLY A 58 9.46 10.63 6.96
CA GLY A 58 8.98 11.30 8.16
C GLY A 58 10.10 11.66 9.14
N LEU A 59 11.06 10.74 9.36
CA LEU A 59 12.25 11.02 10.16
C LEU A 59 13.08 12.17 9.56
N ARG A 60 13.28 12.20 8.23
CA ARG A 60 13.96 13.31 7.55
C ARG A 60 13.22 14.64 7.67
N ALA A 61 11.89 14.60 7.73
CA ALA A 61 11.04 15.77 7.96
C ALA A 61 10.97 16.19 9.44
N GLY A 62 11.60 15.44 10.36
CA GLY A 62 11.64 15.75 11.78
C GLY A 62 10.43 15.25 12.59
N PHE A 63 9.63 14.35 12.03
CA PHE A 63 8.51 13.73 12.74
C PHE A 63 8.98 12.57 13.63
N ASP A 64 8.30 12.34 14.76
CA ASP A 64 8.45 11.15 15.59
C ASP A 64 7.64 10.01 14.95
N VAL A 65 8.32 9.23 14.11
CA VAL A 65 7.74 8.10 13.38
C VAL A 65 8.59 6.85 13.51
N SER A 66 7.93 5.69 13.61
CA SER A 66 8.59 4.39 13.73
C SER A 66 7.78 3.30 13.01
N LEU A 67 8.36 2.11 12.84
CA LEU A 67 7.62 0.97 12.27
C LEU A 67 6.60 0.42 13.26
N HIS A 68 5.49 -0.11 12.73
CA HIS A 68 4.45 -0.82 13.46
C HIS A 68 3.85 -1.95 12.60
N THR A 69 3.04 -2.81 13.22
CA THR A 69 2.38 -3.95 12.59
C THR A 69 0.87 -3.91 12.76
N ALA A 70 0.17 -4.54 11.83
CA ALA A 70 -1.26 -4.78 11.92
C ALA A 70 -1.61 -6.17 11.41
N SER A 71 -2.78 -6.64 11.82
CA SER A 71 -3.34 -7.91 11.41
C SER A 71 -4.36 -7.73 10.29
N ILE A 72 -4.28 -8.60 9.27
CA ILE A 72 -5.30 -8.74 8.23
C ILE A 72 -5.79 -10.19 8.31
N GLY A 73 -7.10 -10.39 8.50
CA GLY A 73 -7.67 -11.73 8.66
C GLY A 73 -7.09 -12.50 9.85
N GLY A 74 -6.73 -11.80 10.93
CA GLY A 74 -6.10 -12.38 12.13
C GLY A 74 -4.61 -12.72 12.01
N GLN A 75 -3.98 -12.43 10.87
CA GLN A 75 -2.54 -12.65 10.68
C GLN A 75 -1.79 -11.33 10.68
N GLU A 76 -0.71 -11.24 11.45
CA GLU A 76 0.11 -10.02 11.59
C GLU A 76 1.09 -9.83 10.41
N ILE A 77 0.53 -9.66 9.21
CA ILE A 77 1.26 -9.59 7.94
C ILE A 77 1.27 -8.18 7.34
N HIS A 78 0.63 -7.20 7.97
CA HIS A 78 0.58 -5.84 7.49
C HIS A 78 1.59 -4.95 8.21
N ARG A 79 2.15 -3.98 7.48
CA ARG A 79 3.13 -3.02 7.99
C ARG A 79 2.58 -1.62 7.78
N LEU A 80 2.73 -0.80 8.80
CA LEU A 80 2.29 0.60 8.83
C LEU A 80 3.20 1.39 9.78
N ALA A 81 3.08 2.72 9.79
CA ALA A 81 3.90 3.56 10.65
C ALA A 81 3.14 3.94 11.92
N ARG A 82 3.87 3.97 13.03
CA ARG A 82 3.49 4.60 14.28
C ARG A 82 3.94 6.06 14.23
N VAL A 83 3.09 6.99 14.63
CA VAL A 83 3.38 8.42 14.62
C VAL A 83 3.03 9.01 15.99
N ARG A 84 3.94 9.78 16.58
CA ARG A 84 3.66 10.58 17.78
C ARG A 84 3.60 12.06 17.45
N VAL A 85 2.56 12.71 17.95
CA VAL A 85 2.40 14.16 17.86
C VAL A 85 2.06 14.68 19.26
N GLY A 86 3.01 15.32 19.91
CA GLY A 86 2.90 15.66 21.33
C GLY A 86 2.82 14.38 22.18
N ASP A 87 1.79 14.31 23.04
CA ASP A 87 1.49 13.16 23.89
C ASP A 87 0.57 12.11 23.22
N LYS A 88 0.15 12.37 21.97
CA LYS A 88 -0.82 11.53 21.25
C LYS A 88 -0.13 10.55 20.32
N LEU A 89 -0.77 9.40 20.18
CA LEU A 89 -0.34 8.30 19.34
C LEU A 89 -1.30 8.10 18.17
N PHE A 90 -0.72 7.96 16.98
CA PHE A 90 -1.43 7.73 15.74
C PHE A 90 -0.77 6.62 14.93
N PHE A 91 -1.50 6.12 13.94
CA PHE A 91 -1.02 5.17 12.95
C PHE A 91 -1.24 5.70 11.54
N ALA A 92 -0.22 5.62 10.69
CA ALA A 92 -0.25 6.00 9.29
C ALA A 92 -0.13 4.77 8.41
N ASP A 93 -1.17 4.49 7.63
CA ASP A 93 -1.24 3.30 6.78
C ASP A 93 -1.12 3.66 5.29
N VAL A 94 0.11 3.90 4.87
CA VAL A 94 0.45 4.17 3.47
C VAL A 94 0.53 2.90 2.62
N GLY A 95 0.61 1.73 3.26
CA GLY A 95 1.00 0.46 2.63
C GLY A 95 -0.14 -0.49 2.27
N ASN A 96 -1.39 -0.16 2.61
CA ASN A 96 -2.56 -1.04 2.47
C ASN A 96 -3.10 -1.16 1.04
N GLY A 97 -2.58 -0.35 0.12
CA GLY A 97 -3.01 -0.35 -1.27
C GLY A 97 -4.37 0.30 -1.51
N TRP A 98 -4.98 0.88 -0.47
CA TRP A 98 -6.15 1.76 -0.52
C TRP A 98 -5.78 3.13 0.05
N PRO A 99 -6.40 4.24 -0.40
CA PRO A 99 -5.95 5.59 -0.08
C PRO A 99 -6.47 6.03 1.30
N SER A 100 -5.93 5.43 2.37
CA SER A 100 -6.18 5.90 3.73
C SER A 100 -5.33 7.14 4.01
N LEU A 101 -5.90 8.31 3.69
CA LEU A 101 -5.19 9.60 3.73
C LEU A 101 -5.27 10.30 5.10
N LYS A 102 -5.71 9.62 6.16
CA LYS A 102 -5.76 10.18 7.51
C LYS A 102 -5.01 9.32 8.51
N LEU A 103 -4.48 9.99 9.53
CA LEU A 103 -3.95 9.32 10.70
C LEU A 103 -5.07 8.65 11.50
N TYR A 104 -4.84 7.42 11.94
CA TYR A 104 -5.72 6.73 12.88
C TYR A 104 -5.27 6.98 14.31
N PRO A 105 -6.03 7.72 15.14
CA PRO A 105 -5.68 7.90 16.54
C PRO A 105 -5.81 6.58 17.31
N ALA A 106 -4.91 6.36 18.27
CA ALA A 106 -4.93 5.17 19.11
C ALA A 106 -6.01 5.20 20.21
N ASP A 107 -6.61 6.36 20.48
CA ASP A 107 -7.47 6.62 21.65
C ASP A 107 -8.89 7.04 21.30
N ARG A 108 -9.19 7.29 20.02
CA ARG A 108 -10.51 7.72 19.56
C ARG A 108 -10.82 7.25 18.15
N ALA A 109 -12.09 6.97 17.92
CA ALA A 109 -12.63 6.67 16.61
C ALA A 109 -12.53 7.88 15.67
N VAL A 110 -12.29 7.62 14.39
CA VAL A 110 -12.39 8.61 13.30
C VAL A 110 -13.24 8.07 12.17
N SER A 111 -13.80 8.97 11.37
CA SER A 111 -14.51 8.63 10.13
C SER A 111 -14.23 9.71 9.08
N PHE A 112 -13.95 9.29 7.85
CA PHE A 112 -13.64 10.17 6.74
C PHE A 112 -13.96 9.50 5.40
N ARG A 113 -14.01 10.29 4.33
CA ARG A 113 -14.25 9.79 2.97
C ARG A 113 -13.26 10.42 1.99
N TYR A 114 -12.83 9.63 1.01
CA TYR A 114 -12.03 10.06 -0.14
C TYR A 114 -12.35 9.20 -1.35
N PHE A 115 -12.43 9.81 -2.55
CA PHE A 115 -12.65 9.11 -3.81
C PHE A 115 -13.91 8.21 -3.77
N GLY A 116 -14.99 8.73 -3.18
CA GLY A 116 -16.23 7.99 -2.98
C GLY A 116 -16.19 6.84 -1.95
N MET A 117 -15.01 6.53 -1.38
CA MET A 117 -14.82 5.48 -0.37
C MET A 117 -14.91 6.04 1.05
N GLY A 118 -15.40 5.24 1.98
CA GLY A 118 -15.49 5.58 3.40
C GLY A 118 -14.50 4.78 4.24
N PHE A 119 -13.88 5.45 5.22
CA PHE A 119 -12.99 4.83 6.18
C PHE A 119 -13.45 5.22 7.58
N ARG A 120 -13.50 4.25 8.49
CA ARG A 120 -13.75 4.53 9.90
C ARG A 120 -12.95 3.62 10.80
N THR A 121 -12.75 4.04 12.04
CA THR A 121 -12.11 3.22 13.06
C THR A 121 -13.03 2.98 14.25
N GLU A 122 -12.85 1.84 14.91
CA GLU A 122 -13.31 1.59 16.27
C GLU A 122 -12.09 1.40 17.16
N VAL A 123 -12.17 1.87 18.40
CA VAL A 123 -11.08 1.76 19.38
C VAL A 123 -11.63 1.10 20.63
N ALA A 124 -11.11 -0.08 20.96
CA ALA A 124 -11.50 -0.84 22.14
C ALA A 124 -10.35 -1.76 22.58
N ASP A 125 -10.20 -1.97 23.89
CA ASP A 125 -9.29 -2.97 24.46
C ASP A 125 -7.84 -2.93 23.92
N GLY A 126 -7.30 -1.72 23.74
CA GLY A 126 -5.94 -1.53 23.21
C GLY A 126 -5.80 -1.88 21.73
N ARG A 127 -6.91 -1.91 20.98
CA ARG A 127 -6.96 -2.22 19.55
C ARG A 127 -7.66 -1.12 18.78
N VAL A 128 -7.15 -0.84 17.58
CA VAL A 128 -7.82 -0.01 16.56
C VAL A 128 -8.26 -0.91 15.41
N SER A 129 -9.57 -1.02 15.21
CA SER A 129 -10.18 -1.78 14.12
C SER A 129 -10.53 -0.83 12.97
N VAL A 130 -10.00 -1.07 11.78
CA VAL A 130 -10.17 -0.19 10.61
C VAL A 130 -11.15 -0.81 9.63
N PHE A 131 -12.22 -0.08 9.33
CA PHE A 131 -13.25 -0.48 8.38
C PHE A 131 -13.16 0.37 7.12
N HIS A 132 -13.35 -0.29 5.99
CA HIS A 132 -13.35 0.33 4.67
C HIS A 132 -14.66 0.02 3.95
N GLU A 133 -15.38 1.08 3.58
CA GLU A 133 -16.59 1.07 2.76
C GLU A 133 -16.24 1.44 1.32
N LYS A 134 -16.59 0.55 0.39
CA LYS A 134 -16.54 0.82 -1.05
C LYS A 134 -17.80 0.34 -1.71
N ARG A 135 -18.36 1.16 -2.60
CA ARG A 135 -19.60 0.84 -3.34
C ARG A 135 -20.74 0.41 -2.40
N GLY A 136 -20.88 1.09 -1.25
CA GLY A 136 -21.91 0.83 -0.25
C GLY A 136 -21.72 -0.46 0.56
N ARG A 137 -20.57 -1.15 0.45
CA ARG A 137 -20.25 -2.34 1.24
C ARG A 137 -19.07 -2.05 2.15
N GLU A 138 -19.30 -2.17 3.44
CA GLU A 138 -18.27 -2.06 4.46
C GLU A 138 -17.68 -3.43 4.79
N SER A 139 -16.38 -3.45 5.06
CA SER A 139 -15.67 -4.63 5.56
C SER A 139 -14.55 -4.22 6.52
N LEU A 140 -14.29 -5.05 7.53
CA LEU A 140 -13.08 -4.94 8.34
C LEU A 140 -11.86 -5.15 7.44
N GLN A 141 -10.97 -4.17 7.42
CA GLN A 141 -9.79 -4.17 6.57
C GLN A 141 -8.56 -4.67 7.32
N LEU A 142 -8.32 -4.13 8.51
CA LEU A 142 -7.21 -4.50 9.36
C LEU A 142 -7.49 -4.16 10.84
N GLU A 143 -6.68 -4.74 11.71
CA GLU A 143 -6.68 -4.47 13.15
C GLU A 143 -5.26 -4.12 13.61
N ILE A 144 -5.13 -3.06 14.42
CA ILE A 144 -3.87 -2.58 14.95
C ILE A 144 -3.87 -2.81 16.46
N ASP A 145 -2.93 -3.58 16.97
CA ASP A 145 -2.64 -3.63 18.41
C ASP A 145 -1.83 -2.39 18.78
N VAL A 146 -2.28 -1.61 19.77
CA VAL A 146 -1.65 -0.34 20.14
C VAL A 146 -0.24 -0.53 20.73
N CYS A 147 0.01 -1.65 21.39
CA CYS A 147 1.32 -1.98 21.95
C CYS A 147 2.26 -2.46 20.84
N GLY A 148 1.81 -3.43 20.04
CA GLY A 148 2.54 -4.01 18.92
C GLY A 148 3.91 -4.61 19.29
N LYS A 149 4.67 -4.98 18.24
CA LYS A 149 6.03 -5.52 18.34
C LYS A 149 7.08 -4.43 18.49
N SER A 150 8.28 -4.81 18.93
CA SER A 150 9.44 -3.92 18.85
C SER A 150 9.84 -3.66 17.39
N GLU A 151 10.38 -2.47 17.10
CA GLU A 151 10.82 -2.13 15.74
C GLU A 151 11.87 -3.12 15.19
N SER A 152 12.75 -3.66 16.05
CA SER A 152 13.73 -4.68 15.67
C SER A 152 13.08 -5.97 15.17
N GLU A 153 12.02 -6.44 15.84
CA GLU A 153 11.29 -7.63 15.41
C GLU A 153 10.59 -7.38 14.08
N ILE A 154 9.98 -6.20 13.91
CA ILE A 154 9.29 -5.83 12.68
C ILE A 154 10.28 -5.78 11.50
N ARG A 155 11.48 -5.23 11.71
CA ARG A 155 12.54 -5.21 10.69
C ARG A 155 13.00 -6.63 10.33
N ALA A 156 13.18 -7.51 11.31
CA ALA A 156 13.51 -8.90 11.06
C ALA A 156 12.43 -9.62 10.25
N ASP A 157 11.14 -9.38 10.57
CA ASP A 157 10.02 -9.95 9.80
C ASP A 157 9.98 -9.42 8.36
N ILE A 158 10.32 -8.14 8.14
CA ILE A 158 10.40 -7.56 6.79
C ILE A 158 11.56 -8.19 6.01
N GLU A 159 12.73 -8.34 6.60
CA GLU A 159 13.89 -8.97 5.97
C GLU A 159 13.58 -10.42 5.55
N GLY A 160 12.91 -11.17 6.43
CA GLY A 160 12.54 -12.57 6.20
C GLY A 160 11.27 -12.80 5.36
N ARG A 161 10.65 -11.74 4.81
CA ARG A 161 9.30 -11.81 4.22
C ARG A 161 9.17 -12.82 3.07
N PHE A 162 10.21 -13.00 2.27
CA PHE A 162 10.19 -13.92 1.12
C PHE A 162 10.80 -15.30 1.41
N SER A 163 11.38 -15.51 2.59
CA SER A 163 12.00 -16.78 3.00
C SER A 163 11.21 -17.53 4.08
N SER A 164 10.15 -16.92 4.62
CA SER A 164 9.38 -17.44 5.76
C SER A 164 8.29 -18.46 5.40
N GLY A 165 8.04 -18.71 4.11
CA GLY A 165 6.94 -19.57 3.66
C GLY A 165 5.55 -18.93 3.79
N VAL A 166 5.47 -17.64 4.13
CA VAL A 166 4.21 -16.89 4.19
C VAL A 166 3.66 -16.67 2.77
N VAL A 167 2.46 -17.18 2.51
CA VAL A 167 1.73 -16.91 1.27
C VAL A 167 0.97 -15.61 1.42
N TYR A 168 1.51 -14.53 0.86
CA TYR A 168 0.82 -13.24 0.87
C TYR A 168 -0.43 -13.27 -0.03
N PRO A 169 -1.51 -12.56 0.33
CA PRO A 169 -2.76 -12.50 -0.46
C PRO A 169 -2.60 -11.83 -1.83
N PHE A 170 -1.45 -11.22 -2.08
CA PHE A 170 -1.06 -10.60 -3.35
C PHE A 170 0.00 -11.43 -4.10
N SER A 171 0.32 -12.65 -3.69
CA SER A 171 1.37 -13.45 -4.34
C SER A 171 1.00 -13.95 -5.74
N SER A 172 -0.29 -14.09 -6.05
CA SER A 172 -0.77 -14.78 -7.25
C SER A 172 -1.55 -13.91 -8.23
N SER A 173 -1.67 -12.60 -7.98
CA SER A 173 -2.48 -11.71 -8.82
C SER A 173 -1.94 -10.29 -8.76
N LEU A 174 -1.81 -9.64 -9.91
CA LEU A 174 -1.29 -8.28 -10.06
C LEU A 174 -2.02 -7.29 -9.14
N ARG A 175 -1.25 -6.43 -8.47
CA ARG A 175 -1.74 -5.30 -7.69
C ARG A 175 -0.88 -4.09 -8.03
N PHE A 176 -1.53 -3.00 -8.39
CA PHE A 176 -0.89 -1.71 -8.59
C PHE A 176 -1.88 -0.60 -8.26
N SER A 177 -1.59 0.25 -7.29
CA SER A 177 -2.46 1.38 -6.98
C SER A 177 -1.71 2.68 -6.68
N LEU A 178 -2.35 3.79 -7.04
CA LEU A 178 -1.82 5.14 -6.92
C LEU A 178 -2.95 6.17 -6.93
N VAL A 179 -2.74 7.30 -6.29
CA VAL A 179 -3.55 8.51 -6.48
C VAL A 179 -3.02 9.28 -7.69
N VAL A 180 -3.84 9.45 -8.72
CA VAL A 180 -3.50 10.18 -9.95
C VAL A 180 -4.45 11.38 -10.09
N GLY A 181 -3.91 12.59 -9.90
CA GLY A 181 -4.71 13.81 -9.87
C GLY A 181 -5.76 13.78 -8.76
N SER A 182 -7.04 13.82 -9.12
CA SER A 182 -8.18 13.74 -8.20
C SER A 182 -8.81 12.34 -8.14
N ARG A 183 -8.13 11.31 -8.66
CA ARG A 183 -8.63 9.94 -8.75
C ARG A 183 -7.73 8.98 -7.98
N PHE A 184 -8.32 7.91 -7.49
CA PHE A 184 -7.59 6.74 -7.00
C PHE A 184 -7.75 5.59 -7.99
N LEU A 185 -6.63 5.05 -8.46
CA LEU A 185 -6.58 3.98 -9.44
C LEU A 185 -6.04 2.72 -8.80
N PHE A 186 -6.66 1.57 -9.11
CA PHE A 186 -6.22 0.27 -8.62
C PHE A 186 -6.35 -0.80 -9.71
N LEU A 187 -5.22 -1.15 -10.32
CA LEU A 187 -5.08 -2.33 -11.16
C LEU A 187 -4.99 -3.58 -10.27
N ARG A 188 -5.98 -4.48 -10.41
CA ARG A 188 -6.16 -5.64 -9.56
C ARG A 188 -6.47 -6.87 -10.42
N GLY A 189 -5.44 -7.67 -10.73
CA GLY A 189 -5.57 -8.78 -11.68
C GLY A 189 -5.76 -8.22 -13.08
N ASP A 190 -6.87 -8.57 -13.71
CA ASP A 190 -7.25 -8.23 -15.08
C ASP A 190 -8.14 -6.98 -15.19
N ARG A 191 -8.26 -6.20 -14.12
CA ARG A 191 -9.12 -5.02 -14.11
C ARG A 191 -8.46 -3.80 -13.49
N LEU A 192 -8.71 -2.64 -14.09
CA LEU A 192 -8.38 -1.34 -13.54
C LEU A 192 -9.63 -0.71 -12.94
N GLU A 193 -9.64 -0.58 -11.62
CA GLU A 193 -10.68 0.13 -10.87
C GLU A 193 -10.28 1.61 -10.73
N ILE A 194 -11.19 2.52 -11.10
CA ILE A 194 -10.98 3.97 -11.02
C ILE A 194 -12.06 4.57 -10.11
N TYR A 195 -11.61 5.26 -9.06
CA TYR A 195 -12.46 5.86 -8.03
C TYR A 195 -12.27 7.37 -8.01
N ASP A 196 -13.36 8.11 -7.95
CA ASP A 196 -13.38 9.53 -7.61
C ASP A 196 -14.65 9.90 -6.83
N ASP A 197 -14.79 11.18 -6.47
CA ASP A 197 -15.97 11.63 -5.71
C ASP A 197 -17.26 11.64 -6.56
N GLY A 198 -17.14 11.55 -7.88
CA GLY A 198 -18.25 11.45 -8.82
C GLY A 198 -18.73 10.01 -9.06
N GLY A 199 -17.89 9.01 -8.83
CA GLY A 199 -18.29 7.61 -8.93
C GLY A 199 -17.16 6.60 -9.10
N PHE A 200 -17.50 5.51 -9.80
CA PHE A 200 -16.65 4.35 -10.01
C PHE A 200 -16.70 3.93 -11.47
N GLU A 201 -15.53 3.74 -12.07
CA GLU A 201 -15.32 3.18 -13.40
C GLU A 201 -14.43 1.92 -13.29
N CYS A 202 -14.64 0.96 -14.19
CA CYS A 202 -13.86 -0.28 -14.23
C CYS A 202 -13.56 -0.65 -15.68
N LEU A 203 -12.27 -0.80 -16.00
CA LEU A 203 -11.82 -1.43 -17.24
C LEU A 203 -11.50 -2.89 -16.92
N GLU A 204 -12.04 -3.83 -17.68
CA GLU A 204 -11.85 -5.27 -17.47
C GLU A 204 -11.12 -5.92 -18.66
N GLY A 205 -10.62 -7.14 -18.49
CA GLY A 205 -9.99 -7.92 -19.56
C GLY A 205 -8.56 -7.49 -19.89
N ILE A 206 -7.84 -6.90 -18.94
CA ILE A 206 -6.42 -6.56 -19.06
C ILE A 206 -5.61 -7.84 -18.91
N ASP A 207 -5.00 -8.31 -19.99
CA ASP A 207 -4.06 -9.42 -19.96
C ASP A 207 -2.63 -8.95 -19.65
N ASP A 208 -1.71 -9.90 -19.48
CA ASP A 208 -0.31 -9.60 -19.19
C ASP A 208 0.36 -8.74 -20.27
N ALA A 209 -0.10 -8.85 -21.53
CA ALA A 209 0.45 -8.09 -22.64
C ALA A 209 0.01 -6.62 -22.62
N GLY A 210 -1.16 -6.30 -22.05
CA GLY A 210 -1.68 -4.95 -21.89
C GLY A 210 -1.27 -4.23 -20.61
N VAL A 211 -0.66 -4.92 -19.63
CA VAL A 211 -0.19 -4.30 -18.38
C VAL A 211 0.78 -3.14 -18.60
N PRO A 212 1.79 -3.23 -19.49
CA PRO A 212 2.71 -2.12 -19.73
C PRO A 212 2.03 -0.85 -20.23
N GLU A 213 1.05 -0.98 -21.13
CA GLU A 213 0.25 0.11 -21.68
C GLU A 213 -0.61 0.74 -20.58
N VAL A 214 -1.25 -0.08 -19.74
CA VAL A 214 -2.06 0.41 -18.62
C VAL A 214 -1.20 1.21 -17.63
N LEU A 215 -0.01 0.70 -17.27
CA LEU A 215 0.91 1.40 -16.37
C LEU A 215 1.41 2.73 -16.96
N HIS A 216 1.62 2.79 -18.27
CA HIS A 216 2.01 4.02 -18.95
C HIS A 216 0.83 5.02 -19.03
N ASP A 217 -0.29 4.61 -19.61
CA ASP A 217 -1.38 5.50 -19.98
C ASP A 217 -2.18 6.02 -18.77
N HIS A 218 -2.30 5.20 -17.72
CA HIS A 218 -3.09 5.55 -16.55
C HIS A 218 -2.25 5.97 -15.33
N PHE A 219 -1.05 5.42 -15.17
CA PHE A 219 -0.21 5.68 -13.99
C PHE A 219 1.05 6.49 -14.31
N GLY A 220 1.38 6.71 -15.59
CA GLY A 220 2.55 7.47 -16.01
C GLY A 220 3.89 6.74 -15.88
N PHE A 221 3.89 5.41 -15.70
CA PHE A 221 5.11 4.60 -15.61
C PHE A 221 5.41 3.88 -16.92
N ASP A 222 6.47 4.29 -17.62
CA ASP A 222 6.92 3.60 -18.84
C ASP A 222 7.76 2.36 -18.51
N VAL A 223 7.08 1.23 -18.35
CA VAL A 223 7.70 -0.08 -18.09
C VAL A 223 7.82 -0.94 -19.36
N ARG A 224 7.42 -0.42 -20.53
CA ARG A 224 7.32 -1.19 -21.78
C ARG A 224 8.65 -1.82 -22.19
N TRP A 225 9.77 -1.17 -21.90
CA TRP A 225 11.10 -1.68 -22.23
C TRP A 225 11.58 -2.78 -21.29
N VAL A 226 11.06 -2.83 -20.06
CA VAL A 226 11.45 -3.82 -19.04
C VAL A 226 10.55 -5.04 -19.08
N LEU A 227 9.26 -4.84 -19.37
CA LEU A 227 8.25 -5.89 -19.49
C LEU A 227 8.11 -6.49 -20.89
N ARG A 228 8.97 -6.10 -21.85
CA ARG A 228 8.99 -6.75 -23.16
C ARG A 228 9.16 -8.26 -22.98
N PRO A 229 8.33 -9.09 -23.63
CA PRO A 229 8.67 -10.49 -23.83
C PRO A 229 10.08 -10.53 -24.41
N ALA A 230 10.98 -11.34 -23.84
CA ALA A 230 12.28 -11.55 -24.45
C ALA A 230 12.05 -11.95 -25.91
N ASP A 231 12.61 -11.19 -26.85
CA ASP A 231 12.55 -11.51 -28.28
C ASP A 231 12.91 -12.99 -28.45
N GLY A 232 12.01 -13.74 -29.08
CA GLY A 232 11.83 -15.17 -28.85
C GLY A 232 13.10 -16.01 -28.81
N SER A 233 13.36 -16.63 -27.65
CA SER A 233 14.14 -17.87 -27.60
C SER A 233 13.20 -19.05 -27.84
N ALA A 234 12.88 -19.29 -29.11
CA ALA A 234 12.50 -20.63 -29.54
C ALA A 234 13.74 -21.53 -29.40
N THR A 235 13.89 -22.21 -28.27
CA THR A 235 14.73 -23.41 -28.17
C THR A 235 13.83 -24.61 -27.95
N SER A 236 13.31 -25.09 -29.08
CA SER A 236 13.09 -26.49 -29.43
C SER A 236 13.58 -27.50 -28.37
N THR A 237 12.66 -28.08 -27.62
CA THR A 237 12.87 -29.41 -27.01
C THR A 237 12.77 -30.45 -28.12
N ALA A 238 13.88 -30.69 -28.82
CA ALA A 238 14.04 -31.91 -29.60
C ALA A 238 14.36 -33.03 -28.61
N SER A 239 13.40 -33.94 -28.40
CA SER A 239 13.65 -35.20 -27.70
C SER A 239 14.65 -36.04 -28.50
N PRO A 240 15.71 -36.62 -27.89
CA PRO A 240 16.54 -37.59 -28.57
C PRO A 240 15.76 -38.91 -28.78
N PRO A 241 16.05 -39.65 -29.86
CA PRO A 241 15.43 -40.96 -30.07
C PRO A 241 15.95 -41.93 -28.99
N MET A 242 15.03 -42.65 -28.36
CA MET A 242 15.35 -43.73 -27.44
C MET A 242 15.90 -44.95 -28.22
N PRO A 243 16.93 -45.63 -27.71
CA PRO A 243 17.42 -46.91 -28.23
C PRO A 243 16.46 -48.08 -27.95
#